data_AF-A0A2M6W2G8-F1
#
_entry.id   AF-A0A2M6W2G8-F1
#
_cell.length_a   1.000
_cell.length_b   1.000
_cell.length_c   1.000
_cell.angle_alpha   90.00
_cell.angle_beta   90.00
_cell.angle_gamma   90.00
#
_symmetry.space_group_name_H-M   'P 1'
#
loop_
_entity.id
_entity.type
_entity.pdbx_description
1 polymer ?
#
loop_
_entity_poly.entity_id
_entity_poly.type
_entity_poly.pdbx_seq_one_letter_code
_entity_poly.pdbx_strand_id
1 'polypeptide(L)'
;MSGHSKWSKIQHKKGRTDKARSNLFTKLLRSVTLAAQEGGMDPDMNFSLRLAVEKAKAGNVPKDNIDRAIKKGGGAAKDGVVFEEVVYEGFGPHGVALIIEALTDNKNRTVSEIKHLLAKSGGSLAGPGSVQWQ
;
A
#
# COMPACT_ATOMS: atom_id res chain seq x y z
N MET A 1 -10.43 -19.09 -38.19
CA MET A 1 -9.97 -20.04 -37.15
C MET A 1 -9.11 -19.27 -36.15
N SER A 2 -9.73 -18.74 -35.10
CA SER A 2 -9.05 -17.88 -34.11
C SER A 2 -8.22 -18.73 -33.16
N GLY A 3 -6.90 -18.54 -33.23
CA GLY A 3 -5.89 -19.23 -32.42
C GLY A 3 -6.10 -19.01 -30.92
N HIS A 4 -6.80 -19.94 -30.27
CA HIS A 4 -6.83 -20.06 -28.83
C HIS A 4 -5.62 -20.87 -28.37
N SER A 5 -4.46 -20.22 -28.26
CA SER A 5 -3.35 -20.80 -27.53
C SER A 5 -3.73 -20.91 -26.06
N LYS A 6 -3.88 -22.15 -25.56
CA LYS A 6 -4.07 -22.47 -24.12
C LYS A 6 -3.04 -21.72 -23.27
N TRP A 7 -1.82 -21.60 -23.77
CA TRP A 7 -0.74 -20.87 -23.12
C TRP A 7 -1.04 -19.37 -22.99
N SER A 8 -1.51 -18.70 -24.05
CA SER A 8 -1.84 -17.26 -24.01
C SER A 8 -2.91 -16.95 -22.94
N LYS A 9 -3.96 -17.78 -22.84
CA LYS A 9 -4.99 -17.62 -21.79
C LYS A 9 -4.42 -17.78 -20.38
N ILE A 10 -3.57 -18.79 -20.17
CA ILE A 10 -2.89 -19.02 -18.89
C ILE A 10 -1.96 -17.85 -18.55
N GLN A 11 -1.18 -17.36 -19.51
CA GLN A 11 -0.27 -16.24 -19.34
C GLN A 11 -1.02 -14.97 -18.92
N HIS A 12 -2.11 -14.60 -19.61
CA HIS A 12 -2.89 -13.42 -19.26
C HIS A 12 -3.53 -13.52 -17.87
N LYS A 13 -4.07 -14.70 -17.52
CA LYS A 13 -4.65 -14.93 -16.19
C LYS A 13 -3.59 -14.83 -15.09
N LYS A 14 -2.46 -15.50 -15.29
CA LYS A 14 -1.32 -15.49 -14.35
C LYS A 14 -0.74 -14.09 -14.19
N GLY A 15 -0.56 -13.34 -15.29
CA GLY A 15 -0.04 -11.98 -15.25
C GLY A 15 -0.92 -11.03 -14.42
N ARG A 16 -2.25 -11.15 -14.52
CA ARG A 16 -3.18 -10.37 -13.69
C ARG A 16 -3.07 -10.74 -12.20
N THR A 17 -3.02 -12.04 -11.89
CA THR A 17 -2.91 -12.50 -10.50
C THR A 17 -1.57 -12.14 -9.87
N ASP A 18 -0.49 -12.24 -10.62
CA ASP A 18 0.86 -11.91 -10.15
C ASP A 18 0.99 -10.40 -9.92
N LYS A 19 0.40 -9.57 -10.78
CA LYS A 19 0.34 -8.11 -10.57
C LYS A 19 -0.44 -7.75 -9.31
N ALA A 20 -1.61 -8.37 -9.09
CA ALA A 20 -2.40 -8.15 -7.88
C ALA A 20 -1.64 -8.59 -6.61
N ARG A 21 -0.97 -9.75 -6.66
CA ARG A 21 -0.15 -10.26 -5.56
C ARG A 21 1.04 -9.35 -5.25
N SER A 22 1.77 -8.90 -6.27
CA SER A 22 2.91 -7.99 -6.11
C SER A 22 2.50 -6.66 -5.46
N ASN A 23 1.34 -6.12 -5.85
CA ASN A 23 0.77 -4.94 -5.21
C ASN A 23 0.42 -5.18 -3.74
N LEU A 24 -0.18 -6.34 -3.42
CA LEU A 24 -0.50 -6.72 -2.03
C LEU A 24 0.77 -6.84 -1.18
N PHE A 25 1.80 -7.51 -1.70
CA PHE A 25 3.07 -7.69 -1.00
C PHE A 25 3.73 -6.35 -0.70
N THR A 26 3.76 -5.45 -1.68
CA THR A 26 4.29 -4.10 -1.50
C THR A 26 3.58 -3.35 -0.37
N LYS A 27 2.24 -3.44 -0.29
CA LYS A 27 1.47 -2.80 0.79
C LYS A 27 1.78 -3.40 2.17
N LEU A 28 1.76 -4.73 2.29
CA LEU A 28 2.04 -5.43 3.54
C LEU A 28 3.45 -5.13 4.06
N LEU A 29 4.46 -5.15 3.18
CA LEU A 29 5.85 -4.86 3.53
C LEU A 29 6.06 -3.40 3.96
N ARG A 30 5.34 -2.45 3.35
CA ARG A 30 5.34 -1.04 3.78
C ARG A 30 4.76 -0.87 5.17
N SER A 31 3.64 -1.54 5.47
CA SER A 31 3.06 -1.55 6.83
C SER A 31 4.01 -2.13 7.87
N VAL A 32 4.73 -3.22 7.54
CA VAL A 32 5.78 -3.78 8.43
C VAL A 32 6.93 -2.79 8.65
N THR A 33 7.35 -2.09 7.58
CA THR A 33 8.43 -1.09 7.66
C THR A 33 8.04 0.07 8.58
N LEU A 34 6.82 0.60 8.43
CA LEU A 34 6.31 1.69 9.26
C LEU A 34 6.20 1.27 10.73
N ALA A 35 5.59 0.11 11.00
CA ALA A 35 5.46 -0.38 12.37
C ALA A 35 6.82 -0.56 13.06
N ALA A 36 7.83 -1.06 12.33
CA ALA A 36 9.19 -1.20 12.83
C ALA A 36 9.91 0.15 13.04
N GLN A 37 9.57 1.17 12.24
CA GLN A 37 10.11 2.52 12.37
C GLN A 37 9.56 3.24 13.62
N GLU A 38 8.28 3.06 13.94
CA GLU A 38 7.61 3.75 15.05
C GLU A 38 7.85 3.08 16.41
N GLY A 39 7.82 1.75 16.46
CA GLY A 39 7.85 0.98 17.72
C GLY A 39 9.08 0.10 17.91
N GLY A 40 10.09 0.23 17.04
CA GLY A 40 11.29 -0.61 17.07
C GLY A 40 11.13 -1.95 16.36
N MET A 41 12.27 -2.64 16.17
CA MET A 41 12.38 -3.83 15.31
C MET A 41 11.91 -5.15 15.96
N ASP A 42 11.62 -5.16 17.26
CA ASP A 42 11.29 -6.37 18.01
C ASP A 42 9.76 -6.59 18.05
N PRO A 43 9.22 -7.64 17.39
CA PRO A 43 7.79 -7.92 17.38
C PRO A 43 7.21 -8.28 18.75
N ASP A 44 8.02 -8.75 19.71
CA ASP A 44 7.54 -9.10 21.05
C ASP A 44 7.33 -7.84 21.91
N MET A 45 8.09 -6.79 21.64
CA MET A 45 8.01 -5.49 22.31
C MET A 45 7.13 -4.48 21.55
N ASN A 46 6.76 -4.78 20.29
CA ASN A 46 5.98 -3.92 19.41
C ASN A 46 4.74 -4.64 18.86
N PHE A 47 3.59 -4.37 19.50
CA PHE A 47 2.31 -4.97 19.12
C PHE A 47 1.92 -4.65 17.66
N SER A 48 2.12 -3.41 17.21
CA SER A 48 1.81 -2.99 15.84
C SER A 48 2.63 -3.76 14.82
N LEU A 49 3.92 -4.00 15.11
CA LEU A 49 4.79 -4.80 14.27
C LEU A 49 4.36 -6.27 14.24
N ARG A 50 4.00 -6.85 15.39
CA ARG A 50 3.48 -8.22 15.45
C ARG A 50 2.26 -8.41 14.56
N LEU A 51 1.28 -7.50 14.66
CA LEU A 51 0.07 -7.53 13.85
C LEU A 51 0.39 -7.37 12.35
N ALA A 52 1.32 -6.48 11.99
CA ALA A 52 1.74 -6.29 10.61
C ALA A 52 2.42 -7.54 10.04
N VAL A 53 3.26 -8.21 10.84
CA VAL A 53 3.93 -9.47 10.47
C VAL A 53 2.91 -10.60 10.28
N GLU A 54 1.92 -10.71 11.16
CA GLU A 54 0.83 -11.70 11.01
C GLU A 54 0.03 -11.48 9.73
N LYS A 55 -0.36 -10.23 9.43
CA LYS A 55 -1.03 -9.88 8.17
C LYS A 55 -0.16 -10.21 6.95
N ALA A 56 1.15 -9.96 7.02
CA ALA A 56 2.09 -10.30 5.95
C ALA A 56 2.18 -11.82 5.72
N LYS A 57 2.24 -12.61 6.80
CA LYS A 57 2.23 -14.08 6.73
C LYS A 57 0.91 -14.61 6.17
N ALA A 58 -0.23 -14.07 6.61
CA ALA A 58 -1.54 -14.41 6.07
C ALA A 58 -1.66 -14.09 4.57
N GLY A 59 -0.96 -13.04 4.11
CA GLY A 59 -0.82 -12.69 2.71
C GLY A 59 0.13 -13.58 1.90
N ASN A 60 0.75 -14.61 2.49
CA ASN A 60 1.79 -15.45 1.90
C ASN A 60 3.05 -14.67 1.48
N VAL A 61 3.39 -13.59 2.19
CA VAL A 61 4.65 -12.87 1.97
C VAL A 61 5.81 -13.76 2.48
N PRO A 62 6.87 -13.98 1.68
CA PRO A 62 8.04 -14.75 2.14
C PRO A 62 8.70 -14.13 3.37
N LYS A 63 9.14 -14.98 4.31
CA LYS A 63 9.78 -14.56 5.57
C LYS A 63 10.96 -13.60 5.34
N ASP A 64 11.84 -13.91 4.38
CA ASP A 64 13.01 -13.08 4.07
C ASP A 64 12.64 -11.64 3.68
N ASN A 65 11.49 -11.45 3.02
CA ASN A 65 11.00 -10.13 2.66
C ASN A 65 10.50 -9.36 3.89
N ILE A 66 9.83 -10.06 4.82
CA ILE A 66 9.37 -9.48 6.08
C ILE A 66 10.59 -9.05 6.92
N ASP A 67 11.57 -9.92 7.09
CA ASP A 67 12.78 -9.63 7.85
C ASP A 67 13.56 -8.45 7.25
N ARG A 68 13.60 -8.35 5.90
CA ARG A 68 14.18 -7.20 5.20
C ARG A 68 13.39 -5.91 5.46
N ALA A 69 12.05 -5.96 5.48
CA ALA A 69 11.21 -4.80 5.79
C ALA A 69 11.40 -4.32 7.24
N ILE A 70 11.52 -5.23 8.21
CA ILE A 70 11.79 -4.90 9.61
C ILE A 70 13.13 -4.17 9.74
N LYS A 71 14.20 -4.74 9.14
CA LYS A 71 15.53 -4.11 9.13
C LYS A 71 15.51 -2.74 8.47
N LYS A 72 14.74 -2.59 7.38
CA LYS A 72 14.56 -1.32 6.69
C LYS A 72 13.93 -0.27 7.61
N GLY A 73 12.92 -0.65 8.39
CA GLY A 73 12.19 0.24 9.30
C GLY A 73 13.03 0.78 10.44
N GLY A 74 13.91 -0.03 11.04
CA GLY A 74 14.79 0.45 12.12
C GLY A 74 16.11 1.05 11.65
N GLY A 75 16.18 1.59 10.42
CA GLY A 75 17.29 2.44 9.98
C GLY A 75 18.46 1.72 9.28
N ALA A 76 18.37 0.42 8.99
CA ALA A 76 19.39 -0.24 8.15
C ALA A 76 19.30 0.14 6.66
N ALA A 77 18.31 0.98 6.29
CA ALA A 77 18.17 1.54 4.96
C ALA A 77 19.15 2.70 4.76
N LYS A 78 20.14 2.52 3.87
CA LYS A 78 21.14 3.54 3.54
C LYS A 78 20.58 4.82 2.90
N ASP A 79 19.30 4.84 2.52
CA ASP A 79 18.70 5.89 1.67
C ASP A 79 17.76 6.87 2.42
N GLY A 80 17.63 6.79 3.75
CA GLY A 80 16.84 7.77 4.51
C GLY A 80 15.37 7.90 4.10
N VAL A 81 14.81 6.88 3.41
CA VAL A 81 13.41 6.87 2.97
C VAL A 81 12.50 6.69 4.18
N VAL A 82 12.01 7.81 4.70
CA VAL A 82 11.00 7.88 5.74
C VAL A 82 9.63 7.75 5.09
N PHE A 83 8.89 6.72 5.46
CA PHE A 83 7.51 6.59 5.07
C PHE A 83 6.63 7.28 6.11
N GLU A 84 5.65 8.04 5.64
CA GLU A 84 4.66 8.72 6.46
C GLU A 84 3.26 8.28 6.06
N GLU A 85 2.39 8.16 7.05
CA GLU A 85 0.96 7.95 6.86
C GLU A 85 0.26 9.29 6.59
N VAL A 86 -0.57 9.31 5.55
CA VAL A 86 -1.31 10.50 5.13
C VAL A 86 -2.71 10.08 4.76
N VAL A 87 -3.69 10.81 5.29
CA VAL A 87 -5.09 10.64 4.95
C VAL A 87 -5.49 11.73 3.96
N TYR A 88 -6.09 11.32 2.85
CA TYR A 88 -6.69 12.21 1.88
C TYR A 88 -8.19 11.99 1.87
N GLU A 89 -8.93 13.08 1.68
CA GLU A 89 -10.37 13.05 1.59
C GLU A 89 -10.80 13.51 0.21
N GLY A 90 -11.90 12.99 -0.29
CA GLY A 90 -12.41 13.36 -1.60
C GLY A 90 -13.80 12.83 -1.87
N PHE A 91 -14.30 13.19 -3.04
CA PHE A 91 -15.57 12.73 -3.56
C PHE A 91 -15.36 11.97 -4.85
N GLY A 92 -15.99 10.81 -4.97
CA GLY A 92 -16.12 10.06 -6.21
C GLY A 92 -17.31 10.53 -7.05
N PRO A 93 -17.60 9.84 -8.17
CA PRO A 93 -18.80 10.06 -8.96
C PRO A 93 -20.06 10.09 -8.10
N HIS A 94 -20.98 11.00 -8.43
CA HIS A 94 -22.26 11.13 -7.73
C HIS A 94 -22.13 11.52 -6.24
N GLY A 95 -21.00 12.12 -5.83
CA GLY A 95 -20.83 12.64 -4.47
C GLY A 95 -20.52 11.59 -3.41
N VAL A 96 -20.08 10.39 -3.80
CA VAL A 96 -19.66 9.35 -2.85
C VAL A 96 -18.44 9.82 -2.08
N ALA A 97 -18.52 9.86 -0.76
CA ALA A 97 -17.42 10.29 0.08
C ALA A 97 -16.32 9.22 0.16
N LEU A 98 -15.06 9.63 0.06
CA LEU A 98 -13.89 8.77 0.04
C LEU A 98 -12.87 9.20 1.08
N ILE A 99 -12.44 8.25 1.92
CA ILE A 99 -11.26 8.36 2.78
C ILE A 99 -10.17 7.48 2.16
N ILE A 100 -9.03 8.10 1.86
CA ILE A 100 -7.90 7.46 1.18
C ILE A 100 -6.70 7.52 2.11
N GLU A 101 -6.44 6.40 2.77
CA GLU A 101 -5.23 6.19 3.57
C GLU A 101 -4.07 5.82 2.65
N ALA A 102 -2.99 6.59 2.73
CA ALA A 102 -1.80 6.40 1.92
C ALA A 102 -0.54 6.41 2.79
N LEU A 103 0.38 5.52 2.45
CA LEU A 103 1.71 5.47 3.05
C LEU A 103 2.71 5.86 1.96
N THR A 104 3.42 6.97 2.16
CA THR A 104 4.26 7.59 1.14
C THR A 104 5.54 8.17 1.70
N ASP A 105 6.58 8.19 0.88
CA ASP A 105 7.84 8.89 1.12
C ASP A 105 7.83 10.31 0.51
N ASN A 106 6.78 10.68 -0.22
CA ASN A 106 6.65 11.99 -0.85
C ASN A 106 5.18 12.39 -0.99
N LYS A 107 4.73 13.30 -0.10
CA LYS A 107 3.36 13.83 -0.07
C LYS A 107 2.97 14.51 -1.39
N ASN A 108 3.85 15.34 -1.94
CA ASN A 108 3.56 16.12 -3.15
C ASN A 108 3.30 15.21 -4.37
N ARG A 109 4.10 14.15 -4.52
CA ARG A 109 3.89 13.13 -5.57
C ARG A 109 2.55 12.44 -5.38
N THR A 110 2.26 11.98 -4.17
CA THR A 110 1.04 11.22 -3.86
C THR A 110 -0.23 12.07 -4.02
N VAL A 111 -0.23 13.33 -3.57
CA VAL A 111 -1.35 14.26 -3.78
C VAL A 111 -1.65 14.43 -5.27
N SER A 112 -0.60 14.66 -6.08
CA SER A 112 -0.74 14.87 -7.52
C SER A 112 -1.33 13.63 -8.21
N GLU A 113 -0.84 12.44 -7.86
CA GLU A 113 -1.36 11.17 -8.37
C GLU A 113 -2.82 10.95 -7.99
N ILE A 114 -3.18 11.17 -6.72
CA ILE A 114 -4.56 11.00 -6.23
C ILE A 114 -5.50 11.99 -6.92
N LYS A 115 -5.11 13.26 -7.03
CA LYS A 115 -5.90 14.28 -7.72
C LYS A 115 -6.15 13.89 -9.18
N HIS A 116 -5.12 13.42 -9.87
CA HIS A 116 -5.24 12.95 -11.25
C HIS A 116 -6.15 11.73 -11.37
N LEU A 117 -6.04 10.75 -10.46
CA LEU A 117 -6.89 9.56 -10.45
C LEU A 117 -8.37 9.90 -10.19
N LEU A 118 -8.64 10.73 -9.19
CA LEU A 118 -10.01 11.18 -8.89
C LEU A 118 -10.61 11.95 -10.07
N ALA A 119 -9.86 12.90 -10.65
CA ALA A 119 -10.32 13.66 -11.81
C ALA A 119 -10.64 12.77 -13.02
N LYS A 120 -9.77 11.79 -13.31
CA LYS A 120 -10.00 10.82 -14.40
C LYS A 120 -11.23 9.95 -14.16
N SER A 121 -11.56 9.70 -12.90
CA SER A 121 -12.70 8.90 -12.49
C SER A 121 -13.97 9.73 -12.22
N GLY A 122 -13.99 11.03 -12.51
CA GLY A 122 -15.18 11.88 -12.33
C GLY A 122 -15.43 12.34 -10.88
N GLY A 123 -14.37 12.36 -10.06
CA GLY A 123 -14.37 12.83 -8.68
C GLY A 123 -13.41 14.01 -8.45
N SER A 124 -13.29 14.43 -7.20
CA SER A 124 -12.43 15.53 -6.76
C SER A 124 -11.79 15.27 -5.40
N LEU A 125 -10.60 15.82 -5.18
CA LEU A 125 -9.98 15.84 -3.86
C LEU A 125 -10.62 16.94 -3.02
N ALA A 126 -10.92 16.63 -1.76
CA ALA A 126 -11.49 17.55 -0.78
C ALA A 126 -10.43 17.98 0.25
N GLY A 127 -10.73 19.05 1.00
CA GLY A 127 -9.90 19.47 2.13
C GLY A 127 -10.00 18.48 3.31
N PRO A 128 -9.00 18.46 4.21
CA PRO A 128 -9.10 17.67 5.44
C PRO A 128 -10.36 18.01 6.24
N GLY A 129 -11.04 17.01 6.79
CA GLY A 129 -12.27 17.15 7.57
C GLY A 129 -13.56 17.33 6.76
N SER A 130 -13.52 17.19 5.43
CA SER A 130 -14.70 17.31 4.56
C SER A 130 -15.63 16.09 4.62
N VAL A 131 -15.06 14.91 4.91
CA VAL A 131 -15.74 13.61 4.89
C VAL A 131 -15.71 12.92 6.24
N GLN A 132 -14.69 13.17 7.07
CA GLN A 132 -14.51 12.47 8.36
C GLN A 132 -15.63 12.65 9.40
N TRP A 133 -16.57 13.58 9.20
CA TRP A 133 -17.70 13.80 10.10
C TRP A 133 -18.92 12.90 9.83
N GLN A 134 -18.94 12.15 8.71
CA GLN A 134 -20.01 11.21 8.34
C GLN A 134 -19.81 9.84 8.96
#